data_AF-B7X3G0-F1
#
_entry.id   AF-B7X3G0-F1
#
_cell.length_a   1.000
_cell.length_b   1.000
_cell.length_c   1.000
_cell.angle_alpha   90.00
_cell.angle_beta   90.00
_cell.angle_gamma   90.00
#
_symmetry.space_group_name_H-M   'P 1'
#
loop_
_entity.id
_entity.type
_entity.pdbx_description
1 polymer ?
#
loop_
_entity_poly.entity_id
_entity_poly.type
_entity_poly.pdbx_seq_one_letter_code
_entity_poly.pdbx_strand_id
1 'polypeptide(L)'
;MTSNASVTVQTYRYELLPSNLHADWKIIVDRVRAAYDKKPESAIQLENARQHGFGFVRALAAAGLVTVAGKADLMELLLYPRSSC
;
A
#
# COMPACT_ATOMS: atom_id res chain seq x y z
N MET A 1 -22.93 17.57 -4.59
CA MET A 1 -22.89 16.33 -3.79
C MET A 1 -21.45 15.84 -3.84
N THR A 2 -20.68 16.18 -2.81
CA THR A 2 -19.21 16.12 -2.84
C THR A 2 -18.75 14.70 -2.48
N SER A 3 -17.89 14.16 -3.35
CA SER A 3 -17.25 12.85 -3.32
C SER A 3 -16.91 12.32 -1.92
N ASN A 4 -17.67 11.32 -1.44
CA ASN A 4 -17.34 10.53 -0.25
C ASN A 4 -16.78 9.13 -0.57
N ALA A 5 -16.62 8.77 -1.84
CA ALA A 5 -16.11 7.45 -2.25
C ALA A 5 -14.58 7.31 -2.04
N SER A 6 -13.85 8.42 -2.06
CA SER A 6 -12.39 8.49 -1.95
C SER A 6 -11.87 8.18 -0.54
N VAL A 7 -12.64 8.57 0.48
CA VAL A 7 -12.22 8.47 1.89
C VAL A 7 -12.41 7.04 2.40
N THR A 8 -13.49 6.36 1.99
CA THR A 8 -13.82 5.02 2.48
C THR A 8 -12.79 3.98 2.03
N VAL A 9 -12.32 4.03 0.78
CA VAL A 9 -11.37 3.02 0.25
C VAL A 9 -9.99 3.11 0.93
N GLN A 10 -9.56 4.32 1.30
CA GLN A 10 -8.31 4.48 2.06
C GLN A 10 -8.45 3.97 3.49
N THR A 11 -9.56 4.24 4.17
CA THR A 11 -9.81 3.77 5.54
C THR A 11 -9.86 2.25 5.61
N TYR A 12 -10.57 1.58 4.68
CA TYR A 12 -10.75 0.12 4.69
C TYR A 12 -9.46 -0.70 4.61
N ARG A 13 -8.39 -0.15 4.03
CA ARG A 13 -7.15 -0.92 3.79
C ARG A 13 -6.12 -0.75 4.91
N TYR A 14 -6.19 0.34 5.69
CA TYR A 14 -5.47 0.43 6.96
C TYR A 14 -6.08 -0.49 8.00
N GLU A 15 -7.40 -0.72 7.97
CA GLU A 15 -8.08 -1.68 8.87
C GLU A 15 -7.63 -3.13 8.65
N LEU A 16 -7.03 -3.46 7.50
CA LEU A 16 -6.43 -4.77 7.25
C LEU A 16 -5.16 -5.01 8.08
N LEU A 17 -4.58 -3.96 8.64
CA LEU A 17 -3.35 -4.00 9.41
C LEU A 17 -3.62 -3.74 10.89
N PRO A 18 -2.90 -4.43 11.79
CA PRO A 18 -2.80 -4.02 13.19
C PRO A 18 -2.40 -2.54 13.29
N SER A 19 -3.03 -1.79 14.21
CA SER A 19 -2.84 -0.34 14.37
C SER A 19 -1.38 0.05 14.63
N ASN A 20 -0.60 -0.82 15.27
CA ASN A 20 0.83 -0.62 15.50
C ASN A 20 1.69 -0.66 14.23
N LEU A 21 1.14 -1.11 13.09
CA LEU A 21 1.83 -1.20 11.80
C LEU A 21 1.37 -0.14 10.80
N HIS A 22 0.39 0.71 11.17
CA HIS A 22 -0.14 1.75 10.29
C HIS A 22 0.92 2.78 9.91
N ALA A 23 1.80 3.14 10.84
CA ALA A 23 2.88 4.09 10.60
C ALA A 23 3.89 3.55 9.58
N ASP A 24 4.37 2.31 9.76
CA ASP A 24 5.27 1.64 8.82
C ASP A 24 4.63 1.49 7.43
N TRP A 25 3.37 1.07 7.39
CA TRP A 25 2.62 0.95 6.15
C TRP A 25 2.49 2.28 5.43
N LYS A 26 2.18 3.36 6.15
CA LYS A 26 2.11 4.70 5.58
C LYS A 26 3.43 5.12 4.92
N ILE A 27 4.57 4.88 5.59
CA ILE A 27 5.90 5.20 5.05
C ILE A 27 6.15 4.44 3.73
N ILE A 28 5.80 3.15 3.69
CA ILE A 28 5.95 2.31 2.48
C ILE A 28 5.09 2.85 1.33
N VAL A 29 3.81 3.15 1.60
CA VAL A 29 2.88 3.66 0.59
C VAL A 29 3.30 5.03 0.08
N ASP A 30 3.71 5.95 0.96
CA ASP A 30 4.22 7.27 0.57
C ASP A 30 5.47 7.16 -0.31
N ARG A 31 6.40 6.24 0.00
CA ARG A 31 7.58 5.98 -0.82
C ARG A 31 7.22 5.44 -2.20
N VAL A 32 6.29 4.51 -2.29
CA VAL A 32 5.79 3.96 -3.56
C VAL A 32 5.08 5.03 -4.37
N ARG A 33 4.25 5.87 -3.73
CA ARG A 33 3.55 6.99 -4.37
C ARG A 33 4.54 8.03 -4.92
N ALA A 34 5.49 8.47 -4.11
CA ALA A 34 6.52 9.43 -4.53
C ALA A 34 7.37 8.91 -5.70
N ALA A 35 7.72 7.62 -5.71
CA ALA A 35 8.43 7.01 -6.84
C ALA A 35 7.54 6.86 -8.08
N TYR A 36 6.24 6.62 -7.89
CA TYR A 36 5.25 6.54 -8.97
C TYR A 36 5.03 7.89 -9.64
N ASP A 37 4.97 8.98 -8.87
CA ASP A 37 4.80 10.35 -9.36
C ASP A 37 5.97 10.82 -10.24
N LYS A 38 7.17 10.24 -10.05
CA LYS A 38 8.40 10.53 -10.80
C LYS A 38 8.62 9.61 -12.01
N LYS A 39 7.59 8.89 -12.45
CA LYS A 39 7.68 8.11 -13.69
C LYS A 39 7.71 9.04 -14.92
N PRO A 40 8.54 8.75 -15.93
CA PRO A 40 9.33 7.51 -16.10
C PRO A 40 10.75 7.55 -15.48
N GLU A 41 11.24 8.72 -15.06
CA GLU A 41 12.64 8.95 -14.62
C GLU A 41 13.08 8.05 -13.46
N SER A 42 12.13 7.58 -12.64
CA SER A 42 12.38 6.77 -11.44
C SER A 42 11.79 5.36 -11.51
N ALA A 43 11.69 4.75 -12.70
CA ALA A 43 11.11 3.41 -12.87
C ALA A 43 11.76 2.33 -11.98
N ILE A 44 13.10 2.33 -11.88
CA ILE A 44 13.86 1.41 -11.01
C ILE A 44 13.56 1.68 -9.54
N GLN A 45 13.46 2.95 -9.13
CA GLN A 45 13.13 3.31 -7.75
C GLN A 45 11.72 2.87 -7.37
N LEU A 46 10.76 2.96 -8.30
CA LEU A 46 9.42 2.47 -8.09
C LEU A 46 9.40 0.95 -7.94
N GLU A 47 10.11 0.22 -8.80
CA GLU A 47 10.19 -1.24 -8.69
C GLU A 47 10.79 -1.67 -7.36
N ASN A 48 11.90 -1.03 -6.94
CA ASN A 48 12.51 -1.27 -5.63
C ASN A 48 11.54 -0.95 -4.47
N ALA A 49 10.82 0.17 -4.53
CA ALA A 49 9.84 0.54 -3.51
C ALA A 49 8.68 -0.46 -3.44
N ARG A 50 8.20 -0.95 -4.59
CA ARG A 50 7.16 -1.98 -4.68
C ARG A 50 7.64 -3.31 -4.12
N GLN A 51 8.84 -3.75 -4.49
CA GLN A 51 9.42 -4.99 -3.97
C GLN A 51 9.56 -4.94 -2.44
N HIS A 52 10.00 -3.80 -1.89
CA HIS A 52 10.07 -3.60 -0.45
C HIS A 52 8.69 -3.70 0.21
N GLY A 53 7.67 -3.02 -0.34
CA GLY A 53 6.30 -3.12 0.16
C GLY A 53 5.71 -4.53 0.04
N PHE A 54 5.99 -5.25 -1.04
CA PHE A 54 5.59 -6.65 -1.18
C PHE A 54 6.28 -7.56 -0.17
N GLY A 55 7.55 -7.31 0.13
CA GLY A 55 8.27 -8.00 1.20
C GLY A 55 7.59 -7.82 2.55
N PHE A 56 7.23 -6.57 2.89
CA PHE A 56 6.50 -6.25 4.12
C PHE A 56 5.16 -6.99 4.19
N VAL A 57 4.31 -6.89 3.16
CA VAL A 57 3.00 -7.57 3.14
C VAL A 57 3.14 -9.10 3.22
N ARG A 58 4.15 -9.68 2.57
CA ARG A 58 4.43 -11.13 2.69
C ARG A 58 4.84 -11.52 4.10
N ALA A 59 5.66 -10.70 4.77
CA ALA A 59 6.06 -10.93 6.15
C ALA A 59 4.86 -10.89 7.11
N LEU A 60 3.95 -9.94 6.91
CA LEU A 60 2.71 -9.86 7.69
C LEU A 60 1.82 -11.08 7.50
N ALA A 61 1.67 -11.56 6.27
CA ALA A 61 0.90 -12.76 5.99
C ALA A 61 1.54 -14.02 6.59
N ALA A 62 2.87 -14.13 6.52
CA ALA A 62 3.62 -15.23 7.13
C ALA A 62 3.52 -15.22 8.67
N ALA A 63 3.44 -14.04 9.28
CA ALA A 63 3.23 -13.86 10.71
C ALA A 63 1.76 -14.02 11.13
N GLY A 64 0.83 -14.26 10.20
CA GLY A 64 -0.60 -14.40 10.49
C GLY A 64 -1.29 -13.08 10.89
N LEU A 65 -0.67 -11.93 10.62
CA LEU A 65 -1.18 -10.61 10.98
C LEU A 65 -2.20 -10.06 9.97
N VAL A 66 -2.25 -10.65 8.77
CA VAL A 66 -3.22 -10.30 7.72
C VAL A 66 -3.77 -11.58 7.08
N THR A 67 -5.02 -11.54 6.64
CA THR A 67 -5.64 -12.64 5.89
C THR A 67 -5.07 -12.74 4.47
N VAL A 68 -5.30 -13.86 3.78
CA VAL A 68 -4.92 -14.02 2.36
C VAL A 68 -5.57 -12.95 1.48
N ALA A 69 -6.84 -12.60 1.77
CA ALA A 69 -7.54 -11.51 1.11
C ALA A 69 -6.89 -10.15 1.43
N GLY A 70 -6.61 -9.87 2.70
CA GLY A 70 -5.95 -8.62 3.11
C GLY A 70 -4.56 -8.44 2.49
N LYS A 71 -3.79 -9.53 2.33
CA LYS A 71 -2.54 -9.53 1.58
C LYS A 71 -2.75 -9.10 0.12
N ALA A 72 -3.75 -9.62 -0.56
CA ALA A 72 -4.01 -9.29 -1.96
C ALA A 72 -4.39 -7.81 -2.11
N ASP A 73 -5.28 -7.30 -1.26
CA ASP A 73 -5.67 -5.88 -1.21
C ASP A 73 -4.48 -4.95 -0.96
N LEU A 74 -3.61 -5.29 0.00
CA LEU A 74 -2.41 -4.51 0.30
C LEU A 74 -1.40 -4.55 -0.86
N MET A 75 -1.25 -5.67 -1.56
CA MET A 75 -0.39 -5.76 -2.74
C MET A 75 -0.95 -4.93 -3.92
N GLU A 76 -2.27 -4.95 -4.13
CA GLU A 76 -2.93 -4.14 -5.16
C GLU A 76 -2.68 -2.64 -4.95
N LEU A 77 -2.73 -2.16 -3.70
CA LEU A 77 -2.41 -0.77 -3.37
C LEU A 77 -1.01 -0.33 -3.83
N LEU A 78 -0.01 -1.21 -3.72
CA LEU A 78 1.35 -0.89 -4.12
C LEU A 78 1.52 -0.90 -5.65
N LEU A 79 0.67 -1.66 -6.35
CA LEU A 79 0.59 -1.62 -7.81
C LEU A 79 -0.08 -0.33 -8.29
N TYR A 80 -1.16 0.09 -7.62
CA TYR A 80 -1.97 1.24 -8.02
C TYR A 80 -2.12 2.27 -6.88
N PRO A 81 -1.03 2.95 -6.47
CA PRO A 81 -1.01 3.84 -5.31
C PRO A 81 -1.89 5.10 -5.45
N ARG A 82 -2.39 5.39 -6.67
CA ARG A 82 -3.33 6.48 -6.98
C ARG A 82 -4.77 6.00 -7.25
N SER A 83 -5.03 4.72 -7.48
CA SER A 83 -6.39 4.19 -7.75
C SER A 83 -7.25 4.05 -6.49
N SER A 84 -6.74 4.53 -5.35
CA SER A 84 -7.45 4.64 -4.08
C SER A 84 -7.91 6.10 -3.82
N CYS A 85 -8.23 6.83 -4.89
CA CYS A 85 -8.82 8.17 -4.87
C CYS A 85 -10.29 8.09 -5.30
#